data_AF-A0A6J7T5V9-F1
#
_entry.id   AF-A0A6J7T5V9-F1
#
_cell.length_a   1.000
_cell.length_b   1.000
_cell.length_c   1.000
_cell.angle_alpha   90.00
_cell.angle_beta   90.00
_cell.angle_gamma   90.00
#
_symmetry.space_group_name_H-M   'P 1'
#
loop_
_entity.id
_entity.type
_entity.pdbx_description
1 polymer ?
#
loop_
_entity_poly.entity_id
_entity_poly.type
_entity_poly.pdbx_seq_one_letter_code
_entity_poly.pdbx_strand_id
1 'polypeptide(L)' 'MGLSDRGQVAVGMRADINVIDFENLRLNAPHAENDLPAGVRRLLQSADGYVATIVNGAVTRRNGIDTGARPGRLVRA' A
#
# COMPACT_ATOMS: atom_id res chain seq x y z
N MET A 1 13.79 -14.82 12.70
CA MET A 1 13.22 -13.99 13.78
C MET A 1 13.45 -12.55 13.35
N GLY A 2 12.45 -11.89 12.80
CA GLY A 2 12.70 -10.69 12.00
C GLY A 2 11.58 -9.67 12.08
N LEU A 3 11.95 -8.42 11.76
CA LEU A 3 11.10 -7.23 11.73
C LEU A 3 10.61 -6.73 13.10
N SER A 4 11.51 -6.65 14.10
CA SER A 4 11.20 -6.06 15.41
C SER A 4 11.03 -4.53 15.39
N ASP A 5 11.37 -3.88 14.28
CA ASP A 5 11.29 -2.43 14.09
C ASP A 5 9.95 -1.96 13.50
N ARG A 6 8.94 -2.84 13.36
CA ARG A 6 7.66 -2.53 12.70
C ARG A 6 6.53 -3.43 13.17
N GLY A 7 5.32 -3.17 12.64
CA GLY A 7 4.11 -3.91 12.97
C GLY A 7 3.35 -3.33 14.18
N GLN A 8 3.89 -2.29 14.81
CA GLN A 8 3.25 -1.55 15.88
C GLN A 8 3.42 -0.05 15.66
N VAL A 9 2.35 0.71 15.90
CA VAL A 9 2.41 2.18 15.96
C VAL A 9 2.89 2.58 17.35
N ALA A 10 4.19 2.80 17.48
CA ALA A 10 4.83 3.24 18.71
C ALA A 10 6.05 4.10 18.41
N VAL A 11 6.45 4.93 19.37
CA VAL A 11 7.67 5.74 19.26
C VAL A 11 8.88 4.80 19.08
N GLY A 12 9.77 5.15 18.15
CA GLY A 12 10.96 4.36 17.81
C GLY A 12 10.72 3.22 16.81
N MET A 13 9.46 2.92 16.46
CA MET A 13 9.14 2.00 15.36
C MET A 13 9.26 2.70 14.00
N ARG A 14 9.44 1.93 12.93
CA ARG A 14 9.39 2.44 11.56
C ARG A 14 8.04 3.09 11.27
N ALA A 15 8.10 4.21 10.55
CA ALA A 15 6.93 4.92 10.04
C ALA A 15 6.34 4.23 8.78
N ASP A 16 5.98 2.96 8.94
CA ASP A 16 5.24 2.15 7.95
C ASP A 16 3.77 2.12 8.40
N ILE A 17 2.93 2.98 7.83
CA ILE A 17 1.59 3.30 8.36
C ILE A 17 0.56 3.32 7.23
N ASN A 18 -0.62 2.75 7.49
CA ASN A 18 -1.82 3.00 6.69
C ASN A 18 -2.79 3.90 7.48
N VAL A 19 -3.37 4.88 6.80
CA VAL A 19 -4.49 5.69 7.31
C VAL A 19 -5.72 5.30 6.51
N ILE A 20 -6.74 4.80 7.20
CA ILE A 20 -7.94 4.23 6.61
C ILE A 20 -9.16 4.97 7.15
N ASP A 21 -9.97 5.49 6.24
CA ASP A 21 -11.33 5.94 6.51
C ASP A 21 -12.25 4.72 6.44
N PHE A 22 -12.63 4.20 7.61
CA PHE A 22 -13.45 3.00 7.71
C PHE A 22 -14.90 3.22 7.28
N GLU A 23 -15.42 4.45 7.35
CA GLU A 23 -16.80 4.75 6.93
C GLU A 23 -16.94 4.63 5.42
N ASN A 24 -15.90 5.05 4.69
CA ASN A 24 -15.85 4.99 3.23
C ASN A 24 -15.05 3.79 2.69
N LEU A 25 -14.63 2.86 3.55
CA LEU A 25 -13.89 1.67 3.15
C LEU A 25 -14.80 0.71 2.40
N ARG A 26 -14.59 0.61 1.09
CA ARG A 26 -15.33 -0.30 0.23
C ARG A 26 -14.46 -0.87 -0.88
N LEU A 27 -14.80 -2.07 -1.30
CA LEU A 27 -14.20 -2.71 -2.45
C LEU A 27 -14.97 -2.34 -3.72
N ASN A 28 -14.25 -2.00 -4.78
CA ASN A 28 -14.84 -1.79 -6.09
C ASN A 28 -15.04 -3.13 -6.81
N ALA A 29 -15.86 -3.12 -7.87
CA ALA A 29 -16.01 -4.29 -8.72
C ALA A 29 -14.67 -4.63 -9.38
N PRO A 30 -14.31 -5.93 -9.48
CA PRO A 30 -13.12 -6.32 -10.20
C PRO A 30 -13.25 -6.03 -11.70
N HIS A 31 -12.16 -5.65 -12.34
CA HIS A 31 -12.09 -5.40 -13.78
C HIS A 31 -10.85 -6.05 -14.39
N ALA A 32 -10.95 -6.43 -15.66
CA ALA A 32 -9.82 -7.02 -16.38
C ALA A 32 -8.93 -5.93 -16.97
N GLU A 33 -7.63 -5.99 -16.72
CA GLU A 33 -6.60 -5.22 -17.41
C GLU A 33 -5.79 -6.13 -18.35
N ASN A 34 -5.46 -5.60 -19.53
CA ASN A 34 -4.70 -6.29 -20.58
C ASN A 34 -3.28 -5.70 -20.69
N ASP A 35 -2.59 -5.54 -19.56
CA ASP A 35 -1.30 -4.85 -19.48
C ASP A 35 -0.12 -5.78 -19.17
N LEU A 36 -0.35 -7.10 -19.09
CA LEU A 36 0.71 -8.07 -18.84
C LEU A 36 1.46 -8.46 -20.13
N PRO A 37 2.74 -8.85 -20.00
CA PRO A 37 3.47 -9.52 -21.07
C PRO A 37 2.69 -10.73 -21.61
N ALA A 38 2.89 -11.05 -22.90
CA ALA A 38 2.21 -12.14 -23.61
C ALA A 38 0.68 -11.98 -23.80
N GLY A 39 0.12 -10.78 -23.56
CA GLY A 39 -1.29 -10.49 -23.83
C GLY A 39 -2.28 -11.15 -22.87
N VAL A 40 -1.77 -11.67 -21.74
CA VAL A 40 -2.59 -12.26 -20.68
C VAL A 40 -3.29 -11.15 -19.91
N ARG A 41 -4.48 -11.44 -19.39
CA ARG A 41 -5.27 -10.49 -18.59
C ARG A 41 -5.01 -10.69 -17.11
N ARG A 42 -4.95 -9.61 -16.34
CA ARG A 42 -5.05 -9.66 -14.87
C ARG A 42 -6.38 -9.08 -14.41
N LEU A 43 -6.92 -9.64 -13.33
CA LEU A 43 -8.09 -9.09 -12.66
C LEU A 43 -7.59 -8.13 -11.57
N LEU A 44 -7.94 -6.85 -11.69
CA LEU A 44 -7.66 -5.85 -10.68
C LEU A 44 -8.92 -5.49 -9.92
N GLN A 45 -8.75 -5.23 -8.63
CA GLN A 45 -9.81 -4.75 -7.76
C GLN A 45 -9.25 -3.62 -6.90
N SER A 46 -9.78 -2.41 -7.12
CA SER A 46 -9.42 -1.25 -6.31
C SER A 46 -10.32 -1.16 -5.06
N ALA A 47 -9.93 -0.29 -4.13
CA ALA A 47 -10.68 0.00 -2.92
C ALA A 47 -10.65 1.50 -2.64
N ASP A 48 -11.77 2.01 -2.13
CA ASP A 48 -11.86 3.35 -1.56
C ASP A 48 -11.59 3.29 -0.04
N GLY A 49 -11.41 4.45 0.61
CA GLY A 49 -11.16 4.54 2.06
C GLY A 49 -9.68 4.47 2.48
N TYR A 50 -8.77 4.09 1.59
CA TYR A 50 -7.32 4.25 1.83
C TYR A 50 -6.88 5.71 1.64
N VAL A 51 -6.79 6.45 2.74
CA VAL A 51 -6.40 7.87 2.73
C VAL A 51 -4.91 8.02 2.46
N ALA A 52 -4.06 7.24 3.12
CA ALA A 52 -2.62 7.26 2.89
C ALA A 52 -1.96 5.90 3.19
N THR A 53 -0.99 5.53 2.35
CA THR A 53 -0.03 4.46 2.65
C THR A 53 1.36 5.07 2.72
N ILE A 54 2.01 4.90 3.87
CA ILE A 54 3.28 5.51 4.23
C ILE A 54 4.29 4.40 4.44
N VAL A 55 5.48 4.55 3.86
CA VAL A 55 6.60 3.63 4.06
C VAL A 55 7.83 4.46 4.41
N ASN A 56 8.48 4.14 5.53
CA ASN A 56 9.63 4.86 6.06
C ASN A 56 9.40 6.39 6.12
N GLY A 57 8.19 6.80 6.51
CA GLY A 57 7.79 8.20 6.64
C GLY A 57 7.39 8.91 5.33
N ALA A 58 7.55 8.27 4.16
CA ALA A 58 7.16 8.85 2.88
C ALA A 58 5.81 8.29 2.40
N VAL A 59 4.91 9.18 1.97
CA VAL A 59 3.60 8.82 1.41
C VAL A 59 3.82 8.20 0.03
N THR A 60 3.53 6.91 -0.08
CA THR A 60 3.60 6.13 -1.33
C THR A 60 2.28 6.10 -2.08
N ARG A 61 1.16 6.23 -1.35
CA ARG A 61 -0.18 6.38 -1.94
C ARG A 61 -0.97 7.44 -1.18
N ARG A 62 -1.74 8.25 -1.90
CA ARG A 62 -2.66 9.25 -1.36
C ARG A 62 -4.03 9.07 -2.00
N ASN A 63 -5.06 8.85 -1.20
CA ASN A 63 -6.43 8.61 -1.66
C ASN A 63 -6.49 7.54 -2.75
N GLY A 64 -5.83 6.40 -2.51
CA GLY A 64 -5.73 5.30 -3.48
C GLY A 64 -4.76 5.50 -4.65
N ILE A 65 -4.24 6.71 -4.88
CA ILE A 65 -3.36 7.01 -6.03
C ILE A 65 -1.89 6.85 -5.67
N ASP A 66 -1.12 6.17 -6.51
CA ASP A 66 0.35 6.03 -6.38
C ASP A 66 1.04 7.40 -6.54
N THR A 67 1.94 7.73 -5.62
CA THR A 67 2.70 9.00 -5.66
C THR A 67 4.01 8.88 -6.44
N GLY A 68 4.42 7.65 -6.80
CA GLY A 68 5.73 7.38 -7.38
C GLY A 68 6.86 7.28 -6.37
N ALA A 69 6.63 7.59 -5.08
CA ALA A 69 7.66 7.43 -4.05
C ALA A 69 8.01 5.94 -3.85
N ARG A 70 9.32 5.64 -3.79
CA ARG A 70 9.86 4.27 -3.58
C ARG A 70 10.86 4.24 -2.39
N PRO A 71 10.41 4.55 -1.17
CA PRO A 71 11.28 4.61 0.02
C PRO A 71 11.65 3.23 0.59
N GLY A 72 10.99 2.17 0.14
CA GLY A 72 11.24 0.79 0.59
C GLY A 72 12.68 0.34 0.34
N ARG A 73 13.17 -0.54 1.20
CA ARG A 73 14.51 -1.15 1.09
C ARG A 73 14.42 -2.65 1.37
N LEU A 74 15.35 -3.40 0.81
CA LEU A 74 15.51 -4.81 1.12
C LEU A 74 15.80 -4.97 2.62
N VAL A 75 14.97 -5.73 3.31
CA VAL A 75 15.21 -6.13 4.69
C VAL A 75 16.15 -7.34 4.68
N ARG A 76 17.19 -7.28 5.50
CA ARG A 76 18.14 -8.38 5.72
C ARG A 76 18.05 -8.84 7.17
N ALA A 77 18.29 -10.13 7.41
CA ALA A 77 18.25 -10.76 8.72
C ALA A 77 19.57 -10.58 9.47
#